data_AF-A0A2N2VY15-F1
#
_entry.id   AF-A0A2N2VY15-F1
#
_cell.length_a   1.000
_cell.length_b   1.000
_cell.length_c   1.000
_cell.angle_alpha   90.00
_cell.angle_beta   90.00
_cell.angle_gamma   90.00
#
_symmetry.space_group_name_H-M   'P 1'
#
loop_
_entity.id
_entity.type
_entity.pdbx_description
1 polymer ?
#
loop_
_entity_poly.entity_id
_entity_poly.type
_entity_poly.pdbx_seq_one_letter_code
_entity_poly.pdbx_strand_id
1 'polypeptide(L)'
;MVVCSRAGKVVWRRFNEDFPFYNLHTVGKDIVPVNTSAGDYFKDGTKYDRTETVFAEDWFILQNSNDRGRQFFEHCIYIDRLKQVVSVIWER
;
A
#
# COMPACT_ATOMS: atom_id res chain seq x y z
N MET A 1 9.07 -2.22 -0.32
CA MET A 1 8.02 -3.26 -0.21
C MET A 1 7.22 -3.35 -1.49
N VAL A 2 6.80 -4.54 -1.88
CA VAL A 2 5.83 -4.78 -2.96
C VAL A 2 4.61 -5.46 -2.37
N VAL A 3 3.43 -4.92 -2.63
CA VAL A 3 2.14 -5.46 -2.17
C VAL A 3 1.29 -5.76 -3.40
N CYS A 4 0.78 -6.97 -3.49
CA CYS A 4 -0.18 -7.34 -4.51
C CYS A 4 -1.55 -7.47 -3.90
N SER A 5 -2.50 -6.78 -4.51
CA SER A 5 -3.88 -6.70 -4.04
C SER A 5 -4.82 -7.08 -5.17
N ARG A 6 -5.85 -7.87 -4.90
CA ARG A 6 -6.87 -8.30 -5.86
C ARG A 6 -8.26 -8.15 -5.24
N ALA A 7 -9.16 -7.52 -5.98
CA ALA A 7 -10.54 -7.26 -5.55
C ALA A 7 -10.60 -6.62 -4.14
N GLY A 8 -9.73 -5.64 -3.86
CA GLY A 8 -9.68 -4.91 -2.59
C GLY A 8 -8.99 -5.64 -1.44
N LYS A 9 -8.42 -6.83 -1.68
CA LYS A 9 -7.71 -7.62 -0.66
C LYS A 9 -6.25 -7.82 -1.01
N VAL A 10 -5.36 -7.68 -0.04
CA VAL A 10 -3.96 -8.06 -0.13
C VAL A 10 -3.88 -9.58 -0.30
N VAL A 11 -3.26 -10.01 -1.40
CA VAL A 11 -3.05 -11.43 -1.72
C VAL A 11 -1.68 -11.89 -1.24
N TRP A 12 -0.66 -11.06 -1.44
CA TRP A 12 0.69 -11.31 -0.97
C TRP A 12 1.47 -10.01 -0.84
N ARG A 13 2.54 -10.06 -0.05
CA ARG A 13 3.51 -8.97 0.09
C ARG A 13 4.93 -9.53 0.09
N ARG A 14 5.88 -8.75 -0.41
CA ARG A 14 7.31 -9.03 -0.38
C ARG A 14 8.08 -7.78 0.03
N PHE A 15 9.07 -7.92 0.89
CA PHE A 15 9.94 -6.85 1.32
C PHE A 15 11.30 -7.44 1.70
N ASN A 16 12.35 -6.61 1.66
CA ASN A 16 13.69 -6.98 2.12
C ASN A 16 13.79 -6.78 3.64
N GLU A 17 14.76 -7.42 4.28
CA GLU A 17 14.99 -7.31 5.73
C GLU A 17 15.23 -5.86 6.19
N ASP A 18 15.82 -5.04 5.31
CA ASP A 18 16.09 -3.62 5.56
C ASP A 18 14.84 -2.72 5.51
N PHE A 19 13.67 -3.26 5.12
CA PHE A 19 12.45 -2.45 5.05
C PHE A 19 11.89 -2.22 6.46
N PRO A 20 11.57 -0.98 6.86
CA PRO A 20 11.28 -0.63 8.26
C PRO A 20 9.98 -1.23 8.82
N PHE A 21 9.07 -1.71 7.96
CA PHE A 21 7.77 -2.22 8.38
C PHE A 21 7.48 -3.63 7.86
N TYR A 22 7.08 -4.52 8.77
CA TYR A 22 6.78 -5.92 8.47
C TYR A 22 5.29 -6.21 8.33
N ASN A 23 4.45 -5.39 8.95
CA ASN A 23 3.00 -5.59 9.03
C ASN A 23 2.24 -4.47 8.35
N LEU A 24 1.34 -4.86 7.44
CA LEU A 24 0.39 -3.95 6.81
C LEU A 24 -0.76 -3.63 7.78
N HIS A 25 -1.27 -2.40 7.70
CA HIS A 25 -2.45 -1.95 8.41
C HIS A 25 -3.72 -2.44 7.70
N THR A 26 -3.88 -3.75 7.57
CA THR A 26 -5.09 -4.35 7.01
C THR A 26 -6.13 -4.50 8.11
N VAL A 27 -7.28 -3.83 8.00
CA VAL A 27 -8.35 -3.90 9.00
C VAL A 27 -8.97 -5.31 8.99
N GLY A 28 -8.39 -6.23 9.76
CA GLY A 28 -8.90 -7.56 10.13
C GLY A 28 -9.17 -8.58 9.02
N LYS A 29 -9.07 -8.20 7.74
CA LYS A 29 -9.52 -9.01 6.58
C LYS A 29 -8.62 -8.89 5.36
N ASP A 30 -7.35 -8.51 5.57
CA ASP A 30 -6.41 -8.22 4.47
C ASP A 30 -6.94 -7.15 3.50
N ILE A 31 -7.81 -6.26 3.96
CA ILE A 31 -8.37 -5.19 3.12
C ILE A 31 -7.28 -4.14 2.87
N VAL A 32 -7.16 -3.70 1.63
CA VAL A 32 -6.26 -2.61 1.26
C VAL A 32 -6.65 -1.34 2.01
N PRO A 33 -5.70 -0.65 2.67
CA PRO A 33 -6.03 0.56 3.43
C PRO A 33 -6.57 1.67 2.52
N VAL A 34 -7.57 2.40 3.00
CA VAL A 34 -8.34 3.37 2.19
C VAL A 34 -7.58 4.64 1.81
N ASN A 35 -6.56 5.02 2.59
CA ASN A 35 -5.75 6.24 2.36
C ASN A 35 -4.46 5.89 1.58
N THR A 36 -4.59 5.09 0.53
CA THR A 36 -3.46 4.63 -0.29
C THR A 36 -3.86 4.71 -1.75
N SER A 37 -2.88 4.76 -2.65
CA SER A 37 -3.14 4.83 -4.09
C SER A 37 -3.88 3.58 -4.59
N ALA A 38 -3.56 2.41 -4.04
CA ALA A 38 -4.32 1.19 -4.28
C ALA A 38 -5.72 1.23 -3.64
N GLY A 39 -5.86 1.83 -2.47
CA GLY A 39 -7.13 2.01 -1.77
C GLY A 39 -8.12 2.82 -2.60
N ASP A 40 -7.67 3.96 -3.15
CA ASP A 40 -8.46 4.81 -4.04
C ASP A 40 -8.94 4.03 -5.27
N TYR A 41 -8.06 3.25 -5.90
CA TYR A 41 -8.46 2.38 -7.02
C TYR A 41 -9.57 1.39 -6.66
N PHE A 42 -9.47 0.72 -5.51
CA PHE A 42 -10.50 -0.25 -5.12
C PHE A 42 -11.79 0.41 -4.60
N LYS A 43 -11.72 1.66 -4.18
CA LYS A 43 -12.86 2.43 -3.68
C LYS A 43 -13.70 3.01 -4.82
N ASP A 44 -13.09 3.70 -5.77
CA ASP A 44 -13.81 4.44 -6.82
C ASP A 44 -13.18 4.30 -8.23
N GLY A 45 -12.10 3.53 -8.36
CA GLY A 45 -11.43 3.32 -9.65
C GLY A 45 -10.41 4.39 -10.01
N THR A 46 -10.11 5.32 -9.10
CA THR A 46 -9.06 6.33 -9.29
C THR A 46 -7.70 5.67 -9.53
N LYS A 47 -6.95 6.20 -10.50
CA LYS A 47 -5.62 5.74 -10.86
C LYS A 47 -4.66 6.90 -10.93
N TYR A 48 -3.43 6.63 -10.53
CA TYR A 48 -2.34 7.59 -10.59
C TYR A 48 -1.27 7.06 -11.55
N ASP A 49 -1.00 7.81 -12.61
CA ASP A 49 0.03 7.45 -13.60
C ASP A 49 1.46 7.74 -13.09
N ARG A 50 1.57 8.49 -11.99
CA ARG A 50 2.82 8.89 -11.35
C ARG A 50 2.95 8.27 -9.97
N THR A 51 4.15 8.35 -9.41
CA THR A 51 4.40 8.00 -8.02
C THR A 51 3.74 9.01 -7.10
N GLU A 52 2.94 8.54 -6.15
CA GLU A 52 2.25 9.36 -5.16
C GLU A 52 2.94 9.27 -3.80
N THR A 53 2.69 10.28 -2.95
CA THR A 53 3.15 10.28 -1.56
C THR A 53 2.07 9.68 -0.68
N VAL A 54 2.45 8.69 0.13
CA VAL A 54 1.61 8.07 1.15
C VAL A 54 2.30 8.12 2.50
N PHE A 55 1.57 7.87 3.58
CA PHE A 55 2.13 7.86 4.93
C PHE A 55 2.28 6.45 5.48
N ALA A 56 3.27 6.29 6.36
CA ALA A 56 3.55 5.01 7.01
C ALA A 56 2.33 4.50 7.80
N GLU A 57 1.61 5.38 8.51
CA GLU A 57 0.41 5.02 9.27
C GLU A 57 -0.76 4.52 8.41
N ASP A 58 -0.81 4.89 7.12
CA ASP A 58 -1.88 4.45 6.23
C ASP A 58 -1.62 3.01 5.77
N TRP A 59 -0.36 2.68 5.49
CA TRP A 59 0.03 1.37 4.97
C TRP A 59 0.38 0.35 6.05
N PHE A 60 0.96 0.77 7.17
CA PHE A 60 1.67 -0.10 8.10
C PHE A 60 1.20 0.05 9.54
N ILE A 61 1.31 -1.04 10.30
CA ILE A 61 1.17 -0.99 11.75
C ILE A 61 2.45 -0.39 12.31
N LEU A 62 2.36 0.82 12.86
CA LEU A 62 3.49 1.52 13.44
C LEU A 62 3.91 0.87 14.77
N GLN A 63 5.21 0.58 14.91
CA GLN A 63 5.81 0.12 16.16
C GLN A 63 6.32 1.28 17.01
N ASN A 64 6.66 2.40 16.38
CA ASN A 64 7.14 3.61 17.01
C ASN A 64 6.26 4.79 16.61
N SER A 65 5.84 5.59 17.59
CA SER A 65 5.06 6.82 17.34
C SER A 65 5.80 7.84 16.47
N ASN A 66 7.13 7.79 16.44
CA ASN A 66 7.95 8.69 15.63
C ASN A 66 7.86 8.42 14.13
N ASP A 67 7.39 7.23 13.72
CA ASP A 67 7.12 6.92 12.31
C ASP A 67 5.80 7.52 11.82
N ARG A 68 5.00 8.12 12.72
CA ARG A 68 3.77 8.81 12.32
C ARG A 68 4.12 10.05 11.49
N GLY A 69 3.43 10.21 10.36
CA GLY A 69 3.71 11.25 9.38
C GLY A 69 4.94 10.95 8.52
N ARG A 70 5.60 9.79 8.70
CA ARG A 70 6.72 9.39 7.84
C ARG A 70 6.19 9.12 6.44
N GLN A 71 6.80 9.78 5.46
CA GLN A 71 6.37 9.70 4.07
C GLN A 71 7.06 8.57 3.33
N PHE A 72 6.29 7.93 2.46
CA PHE A 72 6.72 6.91 1.53
C PHE A 72 6.26 7.28 0.12
N PHE A 73 6.98 6.78 -0.87
CA PHE A 73 6.52 6.75 -2.23
C PHE A 73 5.71 5.49 -2.48
N GLU A 74 4.57 5.63 -3.15
CA GLU A 74 3.80 4.52 -3.70
C GLU A 74 3.68 4.68 -5.22
N HIS A 75 3.98 3.63 -5.96
CA HIS A 75 3.67 3.52 -7.38
C HIS A 75 2.81 2.29 -7.64
N CYS A 76 1.66 2.49 -8.29
CA CYS A 76 0.71 1.43 -8.56
C CYS A 76 0.77 0.98 -10.02
N ILE A 77 0.87 -0.33 -10.22
CA ILE A 77 0.67 -0.97 -11.52
C ILE A 77 -0.73 -1.59 -11.50
N TYR A 78 -1.63 -1.04 -12.32
CA TYR A 78 -3.03 -1.44 -12.39
C TYR A 78 -3.25 -2.52 -13.46
N ILE A 79 -3.87 -3.63 -13.08
CA ILE A 79 -4.23 -4.75 -13.96
C ILE A 79 -5.75 -4.94 -13.91
N ASP A 80 -6.48 -4.10 -14.64
CA ASP A 80 -7.95 -4.00 -14.56
C ASP A 80 -8.68 -5.30 -14.85
N ARG A 81 -8.21 -6.06 -15.85
CA ARG A 81 -8.82 -7.35 -16.22
C ARG A 81 -8.87 -8.33 -15.05
N LEU A 82 -7.93 -8.21 -14.11
CA LEU A 82 -7.84 -9.06 -12.93
C LEU A 82 -8.36 -8.36 -11.66
N LYS A 83 -8.80 -7.11 -11.76
CA LYS A 83 -9.07 -6.23 -10.61
C LYS A 83 -7.90 -6.27 -9.62
N GLN A 84 -6.68 -6.14 -10.14
CA GLN A 84 -5.46 -6.32 -9.38
C GLN A 84 -4.60 -5.07 -9.44
N VAL A 85 -3.96 -4.75 -8.31
CA VAL A 85 -2.97 -3.68 -8.19
C VAL A 85 -1.70 -4.26 -7.60
N VAL A 86 -0.56 -3.91 -8.20
CA VAL A 86 0.75 -4.12 -7.59
C VAL A 86 1.25 -2.77 -7.13
N SER A 87 1.27 -2.55 -5.82
CA SER A 87 1.84 -1.36 -5.19
C SER A 87 3.30 -1.59 -4.87
N VAL A 88 4.16 -0.74 -5.40
CA VAL A 88 5.59 -0.65 -5.05
C VAL A 88 5.75 0.52 -4.10
N ILE A 89 6.25 0.25 -2.89
CA ILE A 89 6.34 1.22 -1.80
C ILE A 89 7.79 1.33 -1.33
N TRP A 90 8.36 2.53 -1.25
CA TRP A 90 9.75 2.74 -0.79
C TRP A 90 9.92 4.07 -0.06
N GLU A 91 11.02 4.20 0.68
CA GLU A 91 11.31 5.42 1.44
C GLU A 91 11.51 6.62 0.51
N ARG A 92 11.09 7.78 1.01
CA ARG A 92 11.27 9.06 0.31
C ARG A 92 12.69 9.61 0.44
#